data_AF-V5BF11-F1
#
_entry.id   AF-V5BF11-F1
#
_cell.length_a   1.000
_cell.length_b   1.000
_cell.length_c   1.000
_cell.angle_alpha   90.00
_cell.angle_beta   90.00
_cell.angle_gamma   90.00
#
_symmetry.space_group_name_H-M   'P 1'
#
loop_
_entity.id
_entity.type
_entity.pdbx_description
1 polymer ?
#
loop_
_entity_poly.entity_id
_entity_poly.type
_entity_poly.pdbx_seq_one_letter_code
_entity_poly.pdbx_strand_id
1 'polypeptide(L)'
;MHSTFVSRTTTAPFMLDRFLWRMLWVRRLPTPCCTRIVCCTFHERGAVGTRRDISLARLTDELKTIKSTLSTWAQLDASFSKSSTPTTGLVGFLSDASSGDFTWIDGHRCVDASVTKAAKVKNGFKFTGPGSMATWPVNSREDSRQYSFVNHRFTLVATVTIHQVAKGSTPLLGASLGDGHGAKIIGLSYGMNKTWETVFDGKKTTSNTTWELGKEHQVALMLQDGKKGSVYVDGVIVGSPAKIPKVGALGHEITHFYFGGDEGDINSSVTVTNVFLYNRPLSVGELKMVKKREDSVRGGVSRLLLLLLGLGLCGIVALY
;
A
#
# COMPACT_ATOMS: atom_id res chain seq x y z
N MET A 1 -27.28 47.08 3.28
CA MET A 1 -26.21 46.37 4.04
C MET A 1 -25.17 45.90 3.04
N HIS A 2 -24.05 46.61 2.96
CA HIS A 2 -22.87 46.18 2.20
C HIS A 2 -22.17 45.06 2.99
N SER A 3 -21.86 43.94 2.33
CA SER A 3 -20.88 42.97 2.84
C SER A 3 -19.86 42.71 1.75
N THR A 4 -18.68 43.28 1.94
CA THR A 4 -17.46 43.05 1.18
C THR A 4 -16.84 41.74 1.65
N PHE A 5 -16.77 40.73 0.79
CA PHE A 5 -16.03 39.50 1.10
C PHE A 5 -14.61 39.62 0.52
N VAL A 6 -13.62 39.77 1.39
CA VAL A 6 -12.20 39.80 1.04
C VAL A 6 -11.75 38.37 0.75
N SER A 7 -11.33 38.12 -0.49
CA SER A 7 -10.60 36.88 -0.84
C SER A 7 -9.18 36.97 -0.31
N ARG A 8 -8.83 36.11 0.64
CA ARG A 8 -7.45 35.89 1.08
C ARG A 8 -7.00 34.54 0.53
N THR A 9 -6.29 34.56 -0.59
CA THR A 9 -5.52 33.43 -1.11
C THR A 9 -4.42 33.11 -0.09
N THR A 10 -4.55 32.00 0.61
CA THR A 10 -3.44 31.40 1.36
C THR A 10 -3.27 29.97 0.86
N THR A 11 -2.23 29.77 0.07
CA THR A 11 -1.73 28.46 -0.32
C THR A 11 -1.18 27.75 0.92
N ALA A 12 -1.90 26.75 1.42
CA ALA A 12 -1.40 25.80 2.39
C ALA A 12 -1.53 24.39 1.78
N PRO A 13 -0.45 23.58 1.71
CA PRO A 13 -0.53 22.23 1.19
C PRO A 13 -1.34 21.36 2.16
N PHE A 14 -2.29 20.61 1.60
CA PHE A 14 -3.16 19.70 2.33
C PHE A 14 -2.33 18.59 3.00
N MET A 15 -2.15 18.69 4.32
CA MET A 15 -1.81 17.57 5.19
C MET A 15 -3.10 16.83 5.54
N LEU A 16 -3.38 15.71 4.88
CA LEU A 16 -4.38 14.74 5.34
C LEU A 16 -3.75 13.91 6.47
N ASP A 17 -3.58 14.54 7.63
CA ASP A 17 -3.21 13.85 8.85
C ASP A 17 -4.48 13.25 9.49
N ARG A 18 -4.54 11.92 9.67
CA ARG A 18 -5.71 11.18 10.19
C ARG A 18 -5.88 11.36 11.72
N PHE A 19 -5.40 12.46 12.31
CA PHE A 19 -5.34 12.65 13.77
C PHE A 19 -6.44 13.52 14.39
N LEU A 20 -7.37 14.11 13.62
CA LEU A 20 -8.41 14.99 14.16
C LEU A 20 -9.84 14.64 13.71
N TRP A 21 -10.28 13.41 13.97
CA TRP A 21 -11.72 13.07 13.92
C TRP A 21 -12.24 12.52 15.25
N ARG A 22 -11.77 13.10 16.36
CA ARG A 22 -12.47 13.01 17.66
C ARG A 22 -13.18 14.33 17.95
N MET A 23 -14.50 14.20 18.16
CA MET A 23 -15.43 15.17 18.74
C MET A 23 -15.87 16.35 17.87
N LEU A 24 -16.97 16.14 17.12
CA LEU A 24 -18.01 17.16 16.98
C LEU A 24 -19.34 16.57 17.48
N TRP A 25 -19.49 16.50 18.81
CA TRP A 25 -20.81 16.38 19.42
C TRP A 25 -21.46 17.77 19.38
N VAL A 26 -22.25 18.05 18.34
CA VAL A 26 -23.09 19.24 18.33
C VAL A 26 -24.24 18.98 19.29
N ARG A 27 -24.32 19.82 20.34
CA ARG A 27 -25.42 19.86 21.31
C ARG A 27 -26.76 19.89 20.57
N ARG A 28 -27.68 19.03 21.02
CA ARG A 28 -29.08 19.00 20.57
C ARG A 28 -29.72 20.38 20.72
N LEU A 29 -30.29 20.88 19.63
CA LEU A 29 -31.45 21.78 19.65
C LEU A 29 -32.62 21.06 18.95
N PRO A 30 -33.86 21.23 19.42
CA PRO A 30 -34.97 20.35 19.07
C PRO A 30 -35.75 20.87 17.87
N THR A 31 -35.60 20.24 16.70
CA THR A 31 -36.66 20.10 15.66
C THR A 31 -36.19 19.15 14.55
N PRO A 32 -37.05 18.28 13.99
CA PRO A 32 -36.65 17.28 13.01
C PRO A 32 -36.74 17.87 11.59
N CYS A 33 -35.77 18.69 11.21
CA CYS A 33 -35.56 18.94 9.79
C CYS A 33 -34.55 17.91 9.30
N CYS A 34 -35.02 16.96 8.47
CA CYS A 34 -34.19 16.06 7.69
C CYS A 34 -33.14 16.85 6.91
N THR A 35 -31.97 17.08 7.50
CA THR A 35 -30.82 17.66 6.81
C THR A 35 -30.25 16.58 5.91
N ARG A 36 -30.77 16.51 4.67
CA ARG A 36 -30.03 15.90 3.56
C ARG A 36 -28.75 16.72 3.41
N ILE A 37 -27.62 16.14 3.79
CA ILE A 37 -26.31 16.68 3.43
C ILE A 37 -26.22 16.60 1.90
N VAL A 38 -26.28 17.75 1.23
CA VAL A 38 -26.03 17.87 -0.22
C VAL A 38 -24.58 18.28 -0.38
N CYS A 39 -23.79 17.45 -1.06
CA CYS A 39 -22.44 17.82 -1.46
C CYS A 39 -22.53 18.56 -2.81
N CYS A 40 -22.10 19.82 -2.82
CA CYS A 40 -22.01 20.63 -4.03
C CYS A 40 -20.59 21.18 -4.17
N THR A 41 -20.13 21.35 -5.39
CA THR A 41 -18.86 22.03 -5.70
C THR A 41 -19.12 23.17 -6.68
N PHE A 42 -18.34 24.25 -6.51
CA PHE A 42 -18.26 25.35 -7.47
C PHE A 42 -17.02 25.15 -8.32
N HIS A 43 -17.20 25.14 -9.64
CA HIS A 43 -16.09 25.08 -10.58
C HIS A 43 -16.13 26.31 -11.50
N GLU A 44 -14.98 26.95 -11.64
CA GLU A 44 -14.75 28.01 -12.63
C GLU A 44 -14.37 27.35 -13.96
N ARG A 45 -15.16 27.61 -15.01
CA ARG A 45 -14.85 27.12 -16.35
C ARG A 45 -14.16 28.25 -17.11
N GLY A 46 -12.88 28.06 -17.41
CA GLY A 46 -12.14 29.00 -18.26
C GLY A 46 -12.61 28.85 -19.71
N ALA A 47 -13.27 29.86 -20.26
CA ALA A 47 -13.44 30.00 -21.70
C ALA A 47 -12.26 30.81 -22.28
N VAL A 48 -11.88 30.57 -23.53
CA VAL A 48 -10.93 31.44 -24.24
C VAL A 48 -11.60 32.82 -24.40
N GLY A 49 -11.24 33.76 -23.51
CA GLY A 49 -11.84 35.09 -23.38
C GLY A 49 -12.01 35.52 -21.90
N THR A 50 -12.38 36.78 -21.64
CA THR A 50 -12.55 37.35 -20.27
C THR A 50 -13.79 36.86 -19.51
N ARG A 51 -14.55 35.90 -20.05
CA ARG A 51 -15.77 35.39 -19.42
C ARG A 51 -15.46 34.18 -18.53
N ARG A 52 -15.73 34.33 -17.23
CA ARG A 52 -15.64 33.26 -16.24
C ARG A 52 -17.05 32.82 -15.88
N ASP A 53 -17.39 31.58 -16.21
CA ASP A 53 -18.68 31.00 -15.86
C ASP A 53 -18.51 30.08 -14.63
N ILE A 54 -19.37 30.27 -13.63
CA ILE A 54 -19.41 29.46 -12.41
C ILE A 54 -20.51 28.42 -12.57
N SER A 55 -20.15 27.13 -12.50
CA SER A 55 -21.10 26.02 -12.54
C SER A 55 -21.31 25.46 -11.13
N LEU A 56 -22.58 25.24 -10.73
CA LEU A 56 -22.94 24.50 -9.52
C LEU A 56 -23.28 23.06 -9.91
N ALA A 57 -22.51 22.10 -9.41
CA ALA A 57 -22.76 20.68 -9.63
C ALA A 57 -23.23 20.00 -8.33
N ARG A 58 -24.24 19.16 -8.45
CA ARG A 58 -24.74 18.33 -7.34
C ARG A 58 -24.02 16.98 -7.38
N LEU A 59 -23.22 16.70 -6.36
CA LEU A 59 -22.34 15.53 -6.32
C LEU A 59 -22.99 14.32 -5.64
N THR A 60 -24.15 13.87 -6.15
CA THR A 60 -24.92 12.81 -5.48
C THR A 60 -24.25 11.45 -5.61
N ASP A 61 -23.74 11.13 -6.81
CA ASP A 61 -23.11 9.85 -7.10
C ASP A 61 -21.71 9.77 -6.48
N GLU A 62 -20.97 10.87 -6.48
CA GLU A 62 -19.68 10.99 -5.80
C GLU A 62 -19.84 10.81 -4.30
N LEU A 63 -20.87 11.42 -3.69
CA LEU A 63 -21.17 11.21 -2.27
C LEU A 63 -21.52 9.74 -1.97
N LYS A 64 -22.24 9.06 -2.86
CA LYS A 64 -22.53 7.62 -2.74
C LYS A 64 -21.24 6.80 -2.79
N THR A 65 -20.34 7.12 -3.72
CA THR A 65 -19.02 6.47 -3.85
C THR A 65 -18.16 6.71 -2.60
N ILE A 66 -18.09 7.95 -2.09
CA ILE A 66 -17.35 8.29 -0.87
C ILE A 66 -17.87 7.47 0.32
N LYS A 67 -19.19 7.39 0.50
CA LYS A 67 -19.80 6.60 1.58
C LYS A 67 -19.46 5.12 1.46
N SER A 68 -19.47 4.58 0.24
CA SER A 68 -19.09 3.20 -0.03
C SER A 68 -17.63 2.94 0.36
N THR A 69 -16.71 3.78 -0.10
CA THR A 69 -15.27 3.68 0.22
C THR A 69 -15.00 3.78 1.73
N LEU A 70 -15.61 4.75 2.42
CA LEU A 70 -15.46 4.89 3.87
C LEU A 70 -16.00 3.68 4.63
N SER A 71 -17.10 3.08 4.16
CA SER A 71 -17.62 1.83 4.73
C SER A 71 -16.66 0.67 4.54
N THR A 72 -16.04 0.54 3.37
CA THR A 72 -15.01 -0.49 3.11
C THR A 72 -13.81 -0.31 4.05
N TRP A 73 -13.31 0.91 4.22
CA TRP A 73 -12.20 1.18 5.13
C TRP A 73 -12.54 0.84 6.58
N ALA A 74 -13.71 1.25 7.07
CA ALA A 74 -14.15 0.91 8.42
C ALA A 74 -14.27 -0.61 8.66
N GLN A 75 -14.74 -1.36 7.66
CA GLN A 75 -14.83 -2.83 7.74
C GLN A 75 -13.45 -3.50 7.76
N LEU A 76 -12.51 -3.01 6.97
CA LEU A 76 -11.12 -3.49 6.98
C LEU A 76 -10.43 -3.18 8.30
N ASP A 77 -10.53 -1.95 8.79
CA ASP A 77 -9.95 -1.58 10.08
C ASP A 77 -10.53 -2.40 11.23
N ALA A 78 -11.84 -2.68 11.19
CA ALA A 78 -12.48 -3.56 12.17
C ALA A 78 -11.98 -5.02 12.07
N SER A 79 -11.68 -5.51 10.88
CA SER A 79 -11.16 -6.87 10.68
C SER A 79 -9.72 -7.00 11.20
N PHE A 80 -8.87 -6.02 10.89
CA PHE A 80 -7.50 -5.95 11.39
C PHE A 80 -7.44 -5.76 12.90
N SER A 81 -8.32 -4.93 13.46
CA SER A 81 -8.42 -4.76 14.91
C SER A 81 -8.77 -6.08 15.61
N LYS A 82 -9.67 -6.88 15.02
CA LYS A 82 -10.01 -8.22 15.55
C LYS A 82 -8.83 -9.20 15.50
N SER A 83 -7.95 -9.08 14.50
CA SER A 83 -6.73 -9.89 14.40
C SER A 83 -5.53 -9.26 15.12
N SER A 84 -5.73 -8.18 15.88
CA SER A 84 -4.66 -7.41 16.54
C SER A 84 -3.62 -6.82 15.58
N THR A 85 -3.93 -6.75 14.28
CA THR A 85 -3.06 -6.14 13.28
C THR A 85 -3.13 -4.61 13.41
N PRO A 86 -2.01 -3.89 13.52
CA PRO A 86 -2.02 -2.44 13.64
C PRO A 86 -2.71 -1.78 12.43
N THR A 87 -3.68 -0.91 12.69
CA THR A 87 -4.37 -0.12 11.64
C THR A 87 -3.86 1.31 11.55
N THR A 88 -3.24 1.80 12.63
CA THR A 88 -2.67 3.16 12.67
C THR A 88 -1.59 3.29 11.62
N GLY A 89 -1.81 4.16 10.65
CA GLY A 89 -0.86 4.43 9.56
C GLY A 89 -0.87 3.38 8.45
N LEU A 90 -1.77 2.38 8.48
CA LEU A 90 -1.97 1.46 7.36
C LEU A 90 -2.64 2.22 6.21
N VAL A 91 -2.04 2.14 5.02
CA VAL A 91 -2.48 2.92 3.85
C VAL A 91 -2.77 2.09 2.61
N GLY A 92 -2.23 0.87 2.54
CA GLY A 92 -2.48 -0.05 1.44
C GLY A 92 -2.38 -1.50 1.91
N PHE A 93 -3.15 -2.38 1.27
CA PHE A 93 -3.18 -3.80 1.59
C PHE A 93 -3.43 -4.66 0.35
N LEU A 94 -2.47 -5.51 -0.03
CA LEU A 94 -2.64 -6.47 -1.13
C LEU A 94 -2.78 -7.89 -0.57
N SER A 95 -3.88 -8.58 -0.86
CA SER A 95 -4.12 -9.94 -0.36
C SER A 95 -4.93 -10.82 -1.33
N ASP A 96 -6.15 -11.22 -0.99
CA ASP A 96 -6.93 -12.15 -1.80
C ASP A 96 -7.49 -11.53 -3.09
N ALA A 97 -7.91 -10.27 -3.05
CA ALA A 97 -8.60 -9.62 -4.16
C ALA A 97 -7.71 -9.45 -5.41
N SER A 98 -8.18 -9.91 -6.57
CA SER A 98 -7.52 -9.72 -7.86
C SER A 98 -8.53 -9.56 -8.99
N SER A 99 -8.10 -8.91 -10.07
CA SER A 99 -8.80 -8.92 -11.36
C SER A 99 -7.97 -9.73 -12.34
N GLY A 100 -8.41 -10.96 -12.60
CA GLY A 100 -7.65 -11.97 -13.34
C GLY A 100 -6.29 -12.27 -12.71
N ASP A 101 -5.32 -12.60 -13.56
CA ASP A 101 -3.93 -12.90 -13.17
C ASP A 101 -2.98 -11.69 -13.33
N PHE A 102 -3.52 -10.51 -13.66
CA PHE A 102 -2.72 -9.33 -14.03
C PHE A 102 -2.91 -8.13 -13.10
N THR A 103 -3.87 -8.16 -12.17
CA THR A 103 -4.11 -7.07 -11.21
C THR A 103 -4.27 -7.62 -9.80
N TRP A 104 -3.47 -7.11 -8.86
CA TRP A 104 -3.59 -7.37 -7.43
C TRP A 104 -4.26 -6.15 -6.77
N ILE A 105 -5.50 -6.33 -6.32
CA ILE A 105 -6.36 -5.22 -5.89
C ILE A 105 -5.99 -4.79 -4.46
N ASP A 106 -5.83 -3.49 -4.27
CA ASP A 106 -5.66 -2.90 -2.94
C ASP A 106 -6.99 -2.94 -2.18
N GLY A 107 -6.95 -3.51 -0.97
CA GLY A 107 -8.09 -3.58 -0.07
C GLY A 107 -8.66 -2.20 0.24
N HIS A 108 -7.81 -1.17 0.32
CA HIS A 108 -8.27 0.21 0.50
C HIS A 108 -8.84 0.84 -0.77
N ARG A 109 -8.75 0.16 -1.92
CA ARG A 109 -9.23 0.60 -3.23
C ARG A 109 -8.63 1.93 -3.67
N CYS A 110 -7.39 2.21 -3.26
CA CYS A 110 -6.68 3.43 -3.62
C CYS A 110 -5.80 3.20 -4.84
N VAL A 111 -4.85 2.26 -4.74
CA VAL A 111 -3.87 2.00 -5.81
C VAL A 111 -3.64 0.50 -5.93
N ASP A 112 -4.00 -0.09 -7.06
CA ASP A 112 -3.77 -1.51 -7.32
C ASP A 112 -2.34 -1.77 -7.82
N ALA A 113 -1.86 -3.00 -7.67
CA ALA A 113 -0.59 -3.45 -8.23
C ALA A 113 -0.82 -4.23 -9.54
N SER A 114 0.09 -4.07 -10.50
CA SER A 114 0.11 -4.84 -11.74
C SER A 114 0.92 -6.10 -11.55
N VAL A 115 0.46 -7.21 -12.11
CA VAL A 115 1.07 -8.54 -12.00
C VAL A 115 1.43 -9.05 -13.38
N THR A 116 2.62 -9.62 -13.53
CA THR A 116 3.13 -10.17 -14.79
C THR A 116 3.61 -11.59 -14.57
N LYS A 117 3.14 -12.53 -15.41
CA LYS A 117 3.59 -13.94 -15.46
C LYS A 117 3.57 -14.64 -14.08
N ALA A 118 2.54 -14.43 -13.28
CA ALA A 118 2.40 -15.04 -11.96
C ALA A 118 1.06 -15.77 -11.84
N ALA A 119 1.02 -16.81 -11.01
CA ALA A 119 -0.20 -17.56 -10.75
C ALA A 119 -0.89 -17.04 -9.48
N LYS A 120 -2.20 -16.78 -9.55
CA LYS A 120 -2.97 -16.43 -8.35
C LYS A 120 -2.94 -17.58 -7.34
N VAL A 121 -2.70 -17.23 -6.07
CA VAL A 121 -2.83 -18.15 -4.94
C VAL A 121 -3.68 -17.51 -3.85
N LYS A 122 -3.98 -18.26 -2.79
CA LYS A 122 -4.64 -17.69 -1.62
C LYS A 122 -3.77 -16.57 -1.03
N ASN A 123 -4.39 -15.43 -0.79
CA ASN A 123 -3.85 -14.20 -0.22
C ASN A 123 -2.72 -13.52 -1.03
N GLY A 124 -2.50 -13.93 -2.28
CA GLY A 124 -1.48 -13.28 -3.12
C GLY A 124 -1.17 -14.02 -4.40
N PHE A 125 0.12 -14.06 -4.78
CA PHE A 125 0.59 -14.60 -6.05
C PHE A 125 1.84 -15.46 -5.88
N LYS A 126 1.98 -16.45 -6.76
CA LYS A 126 3.18 -17.27 -6.92
C LYS A 126 3.90 -16.83 -8.19
N PHE A 127 5.14 -16.38 -8.02
CA PHE A 127 6.02 -15.92 -9.08
C PHE A 127 6.98 -17.03 -9.46
N THR A 128 6.94 -17.46 -10.72
CA THR A 128 7.77 -18.55 -11.23
C THR A 128 8.40 -18.15 -12.55
N GLY A 129 9.72 -18.20 -12.59
CA GLY A 129 10.50 -18.02 -13.81
C GLY A 129 10.74 -16.55 -14.22
N PRO A 130 11.43 -16.36 -15.37
CA PRO A 130 11.95 -15.06 -15.76
C PRO A 130 10.88 -14.00 -16.05
N GLY A 131 11.06 -12.82 -15.45
CA GLY A 131 10.16 -11.68 -15.58
C GLY A 131 8.81 -11.86 -14.86
N SER A 132 8.72 -12.81 -13.93
CA SER A 132 7.55 -12.98 -13.06
C SER A 132 7.65 -12.03 -11.86
N MET A 133 6.77 -11.03 -11.82
CA MET A 133 6.85 -9.92 -10.86
C MET A 133 5.48 -9.28 -10.64
N ALA A 134 5.31 -8.62 -9.51
CA ALA A 134 4.26 -7.63 -9.30
C ALA A 134 4.87 -6.27 -8.98
N THR A 135 4.28 -5.22 -9.54
CA THR A 135 4.70 -3.83 -9.39
C THR A 135 3.58 -3.02 -8.78
N TRP A 136 3.83 -2.40 -7.63
CA TRP A 136 2.87 -1.54 -6.95
C TRP A 136 3.32 -0.07 -7.03
N PRO A 137 2.71 0.73 -7.92
CA PRO A 137 3.12 2.11 -8.15
C PRO A 137 2.77 3.00 -6.96
N VAL A 138 3.71 3.84 -6.51
CA VAL A 138 3.54 4.71 -5.34
C VAL A 138 3.82 6.20 -5.62
N ASN A 139 4.78 6.52 -6.50
CA ASN A 139 4.98 7.89 -7.03
C ASN A 139 5.23 7.92 -8.55
N SER A 140 4.77 6.92 -9.31
CA SER A 140 5.03 6.84 -10.76
C SER A 140 4.07 7.66 -11.64
N ARG A 141 3.18 8.46 -11.05
CA ARG A 141 2.22 9.30 -11.79
C ARG A 141 2.58 10.77 -11.60
N GLU A 142 2.96 11.43 -12.69
CA GLU A 142 3.37 12.84 -12.71
C GLU A 142 2.34 13.78 -12.03
N ASP A 143 1.05 13.42 -12.07
CA ASP A 143 -0.05 14.23 -11.54
C ASP A 143 -0.59 13.81 -10.16
N SER A 144 -0.17 12.67 -9.59
CA SER A 144 -0.76 12.17 -8.33
C SER A 144 0.28 11.57 -7.38
N ARG A 145 0.86 12.42 -6.54
CA ARG A 145 1.82 12.07 -5.46
C ARG A 145 1.15 11.49 -4.20
N GLN A 146 0.16 10.61 -4.38
CA GLN A 146 -0.69 10.10 -3.30
C GLN A 146 0.14 9.45 -2.18
N TYR A 147 1.26 8.78 -2.53
CA TYR A 147 2.16 8.14 -1.57
C TYR A 147 3.51 8.83 -1.43
N SER A 148 3.59 10.16 -1.59
CA SER A 148 4.82 10.94 -1.36
C SER A 148 5.49 10.68 0.00
N PHE A 149 4.72 10.24 1.00
CA PHE A 149 5.25 9.82 2.30
C PHE A 149 6.31 8.71 2.17
N VAL A 150 6.27 7.84 1.15
CA VAL A 150 7.25 6.76 1.00
C VAL A 150 8.66 7.29 0.80
N ASN A 151 8.83 8.53 0.32
CA ASN A 151 10.14 9.18 0.19
C ASN A 151 10.71 9.62 1.56
N HIS A 152 9.88 9.66 2.61
CA HIS A 152 10.29 10.09 3.95
C HIS A 152 10.27 8.95 4.96
N ARG A 153 9.21 8.13 4.98
CA ARG A 153 9.06 7.03 5.92
C ARG A 153 8.01 6.04 5.45
N PHE A 154 8.30 4.76 5.60
CA PHE A 154 7.29 3.70 5.41
C PHE A 154 7.72 2.42 6.12
N THR A 155 6.75 1.52 6.30
CA THR A 155 7.02 0.09 6.53
C THR A 155 6.24 -0.72 5.52
N LEU A 156 6.92 -1.55 4.73
CA LEU A 156 6.31 -2.52 3.81
C LEU A 156 6.49 -3.90 4.42
N VAL A 157 5.40 -4.59 4.72
CA VAL A 157 5.42 -5.94 5.29
C VAL A 157 4.81 -6.92 4.30
N ALA A 158 5.41 -8.08 4.11
CA ALA A 158 4.85 -9.15 3.29
C ALA A 158 5.16 -10.53 3.89
N THR A 159 4.29 -11.51 3.66
CA THR A 159 4.60 -12.92 3.91
C THR A 159 5.15 -13.54 2.64
N VAL A 160 6.30 -14.20 2.74
CA VAL A 160 6.96 -14.85 1.61
C VAL A 160 7.24 -16.32 1.86
N THR A 161 7.23 -17.12 0.80
CA THR A 161 7.66 -18.51 0.82
C THR A 161 8.58 -18.76 -0.36
N ILE A 162 9.77 -19.30 -0.11
CA ILE A 162 10.74 -19.65 -1.16
C ILE A 162 10.56 -21.12 -1.51
N HIS A 163 10.24 -21.42 -2.77
CA HIS A 163 9.93 -22.78 -3.24
C HIS A 163 11.11 -23.45 -3.95
N GLN A 164 12.14 -22.68 -4.30
CA GLN A 164 13.33 -23.20 -4.97
C GLN A 164 14.60 -22.51 -4.50
N VAL A 165 15.68 -23.27 -4.38
CA VAL A 165 17.01 -22.71 -4.10
C VAL A 165 17.46 -21.85 -5.28
N ALA A 166 17.91 -20.64 -4.96
CA ALA A 166 18.41 -19.71 -5.97
C ALA A 166 19.66 -20.27 -6.66
N LYS A 167 19.81 -19.98 -7.95
CA LYS A 167 21.04 -20.25 -8.72
C LYS A 167 22.04 -19.08 -8.67
N GLY A 168 21.64 -17.98 -8.03
CA GLY A 168 22.41 -16.75 -7.86
C GLY A 168 21.74 -15.88 -6.78
N SER A 169 22.08 -14.60 -6.74
CA SER A 169 21.36 -13.63 -5.92
C SER A 169 20.00 -13.30 -6.54
N THR A 170 18.91 -13.74 -5.92
CA THR A 170 17.55 -13.60 -6.46
C THR A 170 16.75 -12.54 -5.69
N PRO A 171 16.18 -11.52 -6.34
CA PRO A 171 15.26 -10.55 -5.73
C PRO A 171 14.01 -11.21 -5.15
N LEU A 172 13.52 -10.65 -4.04
CA LEU A 172 12.30 -11.09 -3.38
C LEU A 172 11.25 -9.98 -3.34
N LEU A 173 11.62 -8.83 -2.77
CA LEU A 173 10.81 -7.62 -2.78
C LEU A 173 11.65 -6.39 -2.43
N GLY A 174 11.19 -5.21 -2.83
CA GLY A 174 11.94 -3.96 -2.60
C GLY A 174 11.22 -2.71 -3.07
N ALA A 175 11.90 -1.59 -2.91
CA ALA A 175 11.51 -0.27 -3.39
C ALA A 175 12.51 0.22 -4.44
N SER A 176 11.98 0.65 -5.58
CA SER A 176 12.77 1.10 -6.72
C SER A 176 12.67 2.61 -6.90
N LEU A 177 13.77 3.22 -7.36
CA LEU A 177 13.82 4.63 -7.73
C LEU A 177 13.38 4.83 -9.18
N GLY A 178 12.90 6.04 -9.48
CA GLY A 178 12.52 6.48 -10.83
C GLY A 178 13.66 7.00 -11.70
N ASP A 179 14.92 6.76 -11.35
CA ASP A 179 16.08 7.35 -12.02
C ASP A 179 16.44 6.71 -13.37
N GLY A 180 15.59 5.82 -13.90
CA GLY A 180 15.77 5.15 -15.19
C GLY A 180 16.85 4.06 -15.19
N HIS A 181 17.59 3.88 -14.09
CA HIS A 181 18.65 2.89 -13.98
C HIS A 181 18.24 1.63 -13.20
N GLY A 182 16.97 1.53 -12.79
CA GLY A 182 16.47 0.40 -12.00
C GLY A 182 17.09 0.34 -10.60
N ALA A 183 17.57 1.47 -10.07
CA ALA A 183 18.23 1.51 -8.78
C ALA A 183 17.26 1.16 -7.64
N LYS A 184 17.73 0.30 -6.73
CA LYS A 184 16.95 -0.20 -5.59
C LYS A 184 17.41 0.50 -4.33
N ILE A 185 16.51 1.26 -3.71
CA ILE A 185 16.88 2.04 -2.52
C ILE A 185 16.89 1.17 -1.25
N ILE A 186 15.92 0.26 -1.14
CA ILE A 186 15.83 -0.75 -0.08
C ILE A 186 15.21 -2.02 -0.64
N GLY A 187 15.76 -3.19 -0.30
CA GLY A 187 15.20 -4.45 -0.74
C GLY A 187 15.76 -5.66 0.00
N LEU A 188 15.13 -6.80 -0.25
CA LEU A 188 15.59 -8.10 0.19
C LEU A 188 15.71 -9.03 -1.03
N SER A 189 16.83 -9.74 -1.05
CA SER A 189 17.17 -10.83 -1.95
C SER A 189 17.53 -12.07 -1.13
N TYR A 190 17.61 -13.21 -1.80
CA TYR A 190 18.04 -14.47 -1.20
C TYR A 190 19.08 -15.14 -2.07
N GLY A 191 20.14 -15.65 -1.43
CA GLY A 191 21.31 -16.21 -2.09
C GLY A 191 21.31 -17.74 -2.17
N MET A 192 22.25 -18.27 -2.96
CA MET A 192 22.44 -19.72 -3.18
C MET A 192 22.75 -20.49 -1.88
N ASN A 193 23.47 -19.86 -0.96
CA ASN A 193 23.91 -20.47 0.30
C ASN A 193 22.82 -20.44 1.39
N LYS A 194 21.57 -20.29 1.00
CA LYS A 194 20.41 -20.13 1.89
C LYS A 194 20.51 -18.93 2.84
N THR A 195 21.26 -17.91 2.47
CA THR A 195 21.40 -16.67 3.26
C THR A 195 20.53 -15.56 2.69
N TRP A 196 20.04 -14.68 3.57
CA TRP A 196 19.41 -13.44 3.13
C TRP A 196 20.45 -12.44 2.65
N GLU A 197 20.10 -11.65 1.63
CA GLU A 197 20.93 -10.60 1.07
C GLU A 197 20.13 -9.29 1.07
N THR A 198 20.62 -8.31 1.81
CA THR A 198 19.95 -7.00 1.92
C THR A 198 20.46 -6.07 0.83
N VAL A 199 19.57 -5.24 0.30
CA VAL A 199 19.90 -4.24 -0.71
C VAL A 199 19.66 -2.86 -0.11
N PHE A 200 20.70 -2.02 -0.09
CA PHE A 200 20.60 -0.62 0.29
C PHE A 200 21.34 0.20 -0.76
N ASP A 201 20.64 1.11 -1.42
CA ASP A 201 21.21 1.97 -2.47
C ASP A 201 21.98 1.16 -3.54
N GLY A 202 21.34 0.13 -4.08
CA GLY A 202 21.92 -0.82 -5.04
C GLY A 202 22.97 -1.77 -4.46
N LYS A 203 23.57 -1.47 -3.30
CA LYS A 203 24.59 -2.29 -2.68
C LYS A 203 23.97 -3.50 -1.98
N LYS A 204 24.38 -4.69 -2.42
CA LYS A 204 24.01 -5.97 -1.81
C LYS A 204 24.96 -6.32 -0.66
N THR A 205 24.41 -6.78 0.46
CA THR A 205 25.17 -7.28 1.62
C THR A 205 24.55 -8.58 2.11
N THR A 206 25.34 -9.65 2.15
CA THR A 206 24.91 -10.94 2.70
C THR A 206 24.78 -10.84 4.22
N SER A 207 23.65 -11.30 4.74
CA SER A 207 23.42 -11.40 6.18
C SER A 207 23.97 -12.72 6.74
N ASN A 208 24.14 -12.79 8.06
CA ASN A 208 24.50 -14.02 8.76
C ASN A 208 23.28 -14.91 9.06
N THR A 209 22.10 -14.54 8.59
CA THR A 209 20.84 -15.27 8.84
C THR A 209 20.43 -16.05 7.61
N THR A 210 19.85 -17.22 7.85
CA THR A 210 19.43 -18.14 6.80
C THR A 210 17.92 -18.14 6.59
N TRP A 211 17.51 -18.58 5.42
CA TRP A 211 16.12 -18.89 5.08
C TRP A 211 15.92 -20.39 4.90
N GLU A 212 14.68 -20.86 5.02
CA GLU A 212 14.34 -22.28 4.85
C GLU A 212 13.38 -22.46 3.67
N LEU A 213 13.62 -23.52 2.89
CA LEU A 213 12.81 -23.85 1.72
C LEU A 213 11.40 -24.25 2.18
N GLY A 214 10.37 -23.68 1.56
CA GLY A 214 8.97 -23.96 1.86
C GLY A 214 8.45 -23.33 3.16
N LYS A 215 9.29 -22.62 3.92
CA LYS A 215 8.89 -21.93 5.15
C LYS A 215 8.32 -20.55 4.82
N GLU A 216 7.21 -20.20 5.50
CA GLU A 216 6.69 -18.85 5.50
C GLU A 216 7.56 -17.94 6.37
N HIS A 217 8.03 -16.84 5.79
CA HIS A 217 8.78 -15.80 6.47
C HIS A 217 8.01 -14.48 6.38
N GLN A 218 7.88 -13.77 7.50
CA GLN A 218 7.43 -12.38 7.46
C GLN A 218 8.62 -11.48 7.15
N VAL A 219 8.56 -10.73 6.06
CA VAL A 219 9.59 -9.74 5.68
C VAL A 219 9.04 -8.34 5.92
N ALA A 220 9.85 -7.46 6.49
CA ALA A 220 9.54 -6.04 6.59
C ALA A 220 10.70 -5.16 6.11
N LEU A 221 10.42 -4.25 5.18
CA LEU A 221 11.32 -3.18 4.76
C LEU A 221 10.86 -1.89 5.41
N MET A 222 11.78 -1.13 5.99
CA MET A 222 11.44 0.08 6.72
C MET A 222 12.38 1.22 6.36
N LEU A 223 11.81 2.34 5.95
CA LEU A 223 12.52 3.60 5.74
C LEU A 223 12.17 4.59 6.85
N GLN A 224 13.18 5.25 7.41
CA GLN A 224 13.03 6.30 8.41
C GLN A 224 13.80 7.55 7.98
N ASP A 225 13.20 8.72 8.22
CA ASP A 225 13.78 10.04 7.95
C ASP A 225 14.31 10.25 6.51
N GLY A 226 13.83 9.45 5.55
CA GLY A 226 14.24 9.44 4.14
C GLY A 226 15.68 9.01 3.91
N LYS A 227 16.38 8.50 4.93
CA LYS A 227 17.83 8.25 4.89
C LYS A 227 18.31 7.07 5.72
N LYS A 228 17.41 6.36 6.40
CA LYS A 228 17.73 5.16 7.20
C LYS A 228 16.85 4.00 6.75
N GLY A 229 17.42 3.06 6.02
CA GLY A 229 16.72 1.83 5.62
C GLY A 229 17.00 0.70 6.62
N SER A 230 16.04 -0.16 6.93
CA SER A 230 16.25 -1.40 7.72
C SER A 230 15.37 -2.54 7.24
N VAL A 231 15.86 -3.77 7.39
CA VAL A 231 15.18 -4.99 6.92
C VAL A 231 15.04 -5.98 8.07
N TYR A 232 13.83 -6.48 8.25
CA TYR A 232 13.49 -7.49 9.25
C TYR A 232 12.95 -8.75 8.57
N VAL A 233 13.31 -9.90 9.13
CA VAL A 233 12.71 -11.20 8.81
C VAL A 233 12.25 -11.84 10.10
N ASP A 234 10.99 -12.23 10.18
CA ASP A 234 10.35 -12.80 11.37
C ASP A 234 10.53 -11.96 12.65
N GLY A 235 10.54 -10.64 12.48
CA GLY A 235 10.73 -9.67 13.56
C GLY A 235 12.19 -9.56 14.06
N VAL A 236 13.14 -10.23 13.40
CA VAL A 236 14.58 -10.14 13.66
C VAL A 236 15.22 -9.25 12.61
N ILE A 237 16.13 -8.37 13.02
CA ILE A 237 16.84 -7.49 12.09
C ILE A 237 17.85 -8.30 11.26
N VAL A 238 17.75 -8.19 9.94
CA VAL A 238 18.61 -8.88 8.96
C VAL A 238 19.53 -7.90 8.23
N GLY A 239 19.14 -6.62 8.15
CA GLY A 239 19.95 -5.53 7.63
C GLY A 239 19.81 -4.28 8.50
N SER A 240 20.92 -3.60 8.74
CA SER A 240 21.09 -2.40 9.59
C SER A 240 19.95 -1.41 9.45
N PRO A 241 19.76 -0.45 10.37
CA PRO A 241 19.51 0.92 9.94
C PRO A 241 20.74 1.40 9.14
N ALA A 242 20.74 1.18 7.83
CA ALA A 242 21.79 1.64 6.91
C ALA A 242 21.52 3.10 6.54
N LYS A 243 22.57 3.94 6.57
CA LYS A 243 22.49 5.27 5.96
C LYS A 243 22.42 5.10 4.45
N ILE A 244 21.33 5.54 3.85
CA ILE A 244 21.12 5.58 2.41
C ILE A 244 21.04 7.04 1.95
N PRO A 245 21.29 7.35 0.67
CA PRO A 245 21.08 8.68 0.13
C PRO A 245 19.68 9.19 0.46
N LYS A 246 19.57 10.50 0.66
CA LYS A 246 18.29 11.12 1.01
C LYS A 246 17.31 10.95 -0.15
N VAL A 247 16.30 10.14 0.07
CA VAL A 247 15.21 9.91 -0.89
C VAL A 247 14.38 11.19 -1.05
N GLY A 248 13.93 11.48 -2.28
CA GLY A 248 13.17 12.68 -2.62
C GLY A 248 14.00 13.94 -2.83
N ALA A 249 15.34 13.86 -2.79
CA ALA A 249 16.22 14.93 -3.27
C ALA A 249 16.68 14.63 -4.71
N LEU A 250 16.78 15.67 -5.56
CA LEU A 250 17.39 15.59 -6.90
C LEU A 250 16.82 14.50 -7.84
N GLY A 251 15.50 14.24 -7.79
CA GLY A 251 14.85 13.27 -8.70
C GLY A 251 14.90 11.81 -8.25
N HIS A 252 15.47 11.50 -7.09
CA HIS A 252 15.49 10.15 -6.51
C HIS A 252 14.21 9.86 -5.70
N GLU A 253 13.06 9.84 -6.38
CA GLU A 253 11.78 9.45 -5.78
C GLU A 253 11.54 7.94 -5.94
N ILE A 254 10.99 7.30 -4.92
CA ILE A 254 10.53 5.91 -5.00
C ILE A 254 9.30 5.88 -5.90
N THR A 255 9.40 5.19 -7.04
CA THR A 255 8.30 5.12 -8.00
C THR A 255 7.37 3.95 -7.72
N HIS A 256 7.90 2.82 -7.31
CA HIS A 256 7.13 1.60 -7.08
C HIS A 256 7.79 0.67 -6.06
N PHE A 257 6.97 -0.19 -5.46
CA PHE A 257 7.43 -1.42 -4.82
C PHE A 257 7.36 -2.58 -5.81
N TYR A 258 8.26 -3.54 -5.65
CA TYR A 258 8.24 -4.77 -6.41
C TYR A 258 8.16 -6.01 -5.53
N PHE A 259 7.58 -7.06 -6.07
CA PHE A 259 7.44 -8.38 -5.45
C PHE A 259 7.75 -9.47 -6.47
N GLY A 260 8.50 -10.49 -6.08
CA GLY A 260 8.93 -11.55 -6.98
C GLY A 260 10.29 -11.26 -7.62
N GLY A 261 10.52 -11.90 -8.77
CA GLY A 261 11.75 -11.76 -9.55
C GLY A 261 11.84 -10.39 -10.22
N ASP A 262 13.06 -9.97 -10.55
CA ASP A 262 13.33 -8.77 -11.33
C ASP A 262 13.69 -9.13 -12.79
N GLU A 263 13.82 -8.15 -13.66
CA GLU A 263 14.37 -8.36 -15.00
C GLU A 263 15.75 -9.02 -14.92
N GLY A 264 15.93 -10.12 -15.65
CA GLY A 264 17.17 -10.92 -15.66
C GLY A 264 17.21 -12.08 -14.66
N ASP A 265 16.16 -12.31 -13.88
CA ASP A 265 16.05 -13.50 -13.04
C ASP A 265 15.86 -14.76 -13.89
N ILE A 266 16.68 -15.78 -13.64
CA ILE A 266 16.69 -17.03 -14.39
C ILE A 266 15.93 -18.14 -13.66
N ASN A 267 15.59 -17.99 -12.37
CA ASN A 267 15.06 -19.11 -11.59
C ASN A 267 14.37 -18.76 -10.24
N SER A 268 13.75 -17.58 -10.10
CA SER A 268 12.91 -17.30 -8.92
C SER A 268 11.68 -18.21 -8.86
N SER A 269 11.40 -18.77 -7.69
CA SER A 269 10.16 -19.48 -7.38
C SER A 269 9.73 -19.09 -5.98
N VAL A 270 8.88 -18.06 -5.90
CA VAL A 270 8.48 -17.46 -4.61
C VAL A 270 6.99 -17.20 -4.58
N THR A 271 6.38 -17.38 -3.42
CA THR A 271 5.01 -16.91 -3.16
C THR A 271 5.08 -15.69 -2.28
N VAL A 272 4.36 -14.63 -2.66
CA VAL A 272 4.18 -13.43 -1.82
C VAL A 272 2.70 -13.31 -1.50
N THR A 273 2.38 -13.17 -0.22
CA THR A 273 1.01 -13.03 0.28
C THR A 273 0.93 -11.94 1.33
N ASN A 274 -0.25 -11.36 1.49
CA ASN A 274 -0.56 -10.34 2.50
C ASN A 274 0.50 -9.23 2.60
N VAL A 275 0.46 -8.30 1.66
CA VAL A 275 1.33 -7.12 1.66
C VAL A 275 0.64 -5.97 2.37
N PHE A 276 1.31 -5.36 3.35
CA PHE A 276 0.85 -4.20 4.10
C PHE A 276 1.80 -3.03 3.89
N LEU A 277 1.26 -1.87 3.55
CA LEU A 277 2.01 -0.62 3.47
C LEU A 277 1.58 0.31 4.60
N TYR A 278 2.55 0.75 5.41
CA TYR A 278 2.36 1.73 6.47
C TYR A 278 3.10 3.02 6.14
N ASN A 279 2.48 4.17 6.44
CA ASN A 279 3.09 5.50 6.29
C ASN A 279 4.00 5.90 7.48
N ARG A 280 4.44 4.93 8.27
CA ARG A 280 5.28 5.13 9.44
C ARG A 280 6.16 3.90 9.71
N PRO A 281 7.22 4.07 10.51
CA PRO A 281 7.95 2.95 11.10
C PRO A 281 7.05 2.14 12.04
N LEU A 282 7.19 0.82 12.01
CA LEU A 282 6.60 -0.09 13.00
C LEU A 282 7.64 -0.48 14.06
N SER A 283 7.21 -0.62 15.30
CA SER A 283 8.02 -1.25 16.35
C SER A 283 8.13 -2.77 16.13
N VAL A 284 9.13 -3.40 16.73
CA VAL A 284 9.27 -4.87 16.70
C VAL A 284 8.04 -5.57 17.29
N GLY A 285 7.41 -4.97 18.32
CA GLY A 285 6.16 -5.47 18.89
C GLY A 285 5.01 -5.47 17.88
N GLU A 286 4.88 -4.39 17.11
CA GLU A 286 3.87 -4.28 16.04
C GLU A 286 4.15 -5.24 14.88
N LEU A 287 5.40 -5.45 14.48
CA LEU A 287 5.75 -6.43 13.44
C LEU A 287 5.29 -7.84 13.83
N LYS A 288 5.49 -8.23 15.09
CA LYS A 288 5.01 -9.50 15.64
C LYS A 288 3.49 -9.64 15.62
N MET A 289 2.75 -8.53 15.66
CA MET A 289 1.29 -8.53 15.58
C MET A 289 0.77 -8.65 14.14
N VAL A 290 1.54 -8.22 13.14
CA VAL A 290 1.19 -8.41 11.72
C VAL A 290 1.34 -9.90 11.32
N LYS A 291 2.15 -10.68 12.04
CA LYS A 291 2.36 -12.10 11.75
C LYS A 291 1.11 -12.90 12.11
N LYS A 292 0.71 -13.83 11.24
CA LYS A 292 -0.29 -14.84 11.55
C LYS A 292 0.19 -15.66 12.76
N ARG A 293 -0.48 -15.54 13.90
CA ARG A 293 -0.27 -16.50 15.00
C ARG A 293 -0.74 -17.87 14.51
N GLU A 294 0.12 -18.88 14.59
CA GLU A 294 -0.23 -20.26 14.22
C GLU A 294 -1.25 -20.90 15.16
N ASP A 295 -1.58 -20.26 16.28
CA ASP A 295 -2.55 -20.77 17.24
C ASP A 295 -3.98 -20.29 16.94
N SER A 296 -4.58 -20.86 15.89
CA SER A 296 -6.03 -21.02 15.85
C SER A 296 -6.39 -22.22 14.97
N VAL A 297 -6.31 -23.40 15.59
CA VAL A 297 -7.12 -24.56 15.22
C VAL A 297 -8.59 -24.20 15.46
N ARG A 298 -9.18 -23.38 14.60
CA ARG A 298 -10.60 -23.37 14.27
C ARG A 298 -10.84 -22.46 13.07
N GLY A 299 -11.16 -23.08 11.94
CA GLY A 299 -11.48 -22.42 10.69
C GLY A 299 -12.67 -21.45 10.78
N GLY A 300 -12.40 -20.22 11.20
CA GLY A 300 -13.41 -19.15 11.26
C GLY A 300 -13.01 -17.88 10.51
N VAL A 301 -11.72 -17.56 10.42
CA VAL A 301 -11.28 -16.24 9.92
C VAL A 301 -11.31 -16.14 8.39
N SER A 302 -11.19 -17.27 7.68
CA SER A 302 -11.15 -17.28 6.21
C SER A 302 -12.50 -16.96 5.56
N ARG A 303 -13.64 -17.23 6.23
CA ARG A 303 -14.96 -17.05 5.61
C ARG A 303 -15.44 -15.61 5.63
N LEU A 304 -15.05 -14.81 6.63
CA LEU A 304 -15.53 -13.43 6.75
C LEU A 304 -14.84 -12.50 5.73
N LEU A 305 -13.54 -12.67 5.49
CA LEU A 305 -12.81 -11.90 4.47
C LEU A 305 -13.26 -12.27 3.04
N LEU A 306 -13.53 -13.56 2.79
CA LEU A 306 -14.08 -14.06 1.52
C LEU A 306 -15.50 -13.51 1.24
N LEU A 307 -16.36 -13.43 2.25
CA LEU A 307 -17.70 -12.86 2.10
C LEU A 307 -17.67 -11.34 1.88
N LEU A 308 -16.77 -10.62 2.55
CA LEU A 308 -16.66 -9.16 2.42
C LEU A 308 -16.09 -8.71 1.07
N LEU A 309 -15.22 -9.51 0.44
CA LEU A 309 -14.68 -9.22 -0.89
C LEU A 309 -15.58 -9.73 -2.04
N GLY A 310 -16.36 -10.80 -1.81
CA GLY A 310 -17.26 -11.38 -2.82
C GLY A 310 -18.60 -10.66 -3.00
N LEU A 311 -19.08 -9.91 -2.00
CA LEU A 311 -20.38 -9.21 -2.07
C LEU A 311 -20.33 -7.87 -2.84
N GLY A 312 -19.18 -7.50 -3.42
CA GLY A 312 -19.02 -6.27 -4.21
C GLY A 312 -19.33 -6.41 -5.71
N LEU A 313 -19.69 -7.61 -6.21
CA LEU A 313 -19.82 -7.89 -7.65
C LEU A 313 -21.16 -8.52 -8.08
N CYS A 314 -22.20 -8.53 -7.24
CA CYS A 314 -23.55 -8.92 -7.67
C CYS A 314 -24.51 -7.72 -7.65
N GLY A 315 -24.75 -7.17 -8.84
CA GLY A 315 -25.68 -6.10 -9.15
C GLY A 315 -25.03 -5.21 -10.19
N ILE A 316 -25.14 -5.45 -11.49
CA ILE A 316 -26.39 -5.44 -12.27
C ILE A 316 -26.23 -6.36 -13.48
N VAL A 317 -27.16 -7.31 -13.64
CA VAL A 317 -27.49 -7.91 -14.94
C VAL A 317 -28.86 -7.34 -15.34
N ALA A 318 -28.96 -6.98 -16.62
CA ALA A 318 -30.16 -6.69 -17.42
C ALA A 318 -30.92 -5.37 -17.20
N LEU A 319 -30.83 -4.46 -18.18
CA LEU A 319 -31.94 -4.05 -19.06
C LEU A 319 -31.49 -2.90 -19.99
N TYR A 320 -31.03 -3.24 -21.21
CA TYR A 320 -31.65 -2.86 -22.48
C TYR A 320 -30.96 -3.60 -23.63
#